data_AF-A0A8X6WFU0-F1
#
_entry.id   AF-A0A8X6WFU0-F1
#
_cell.length_a   1.000
_cell.length_b   1.000
_cell.length_c   1.000
_cell.angle_alpha   90.00
_cell.angle_beta   90.00
_cell.angle_gamma   90.00
#
_symmetry.space_group_name_H-M   'P 1'
#
loop_
_entity.id
_entity.type
_entity.pdbx_description
1 polymer ?
#
loop_
_entity_poly.entity_id
_entity_poly.type
_entity_poly.pdbx_seq_one_letter_code
_entity_poly.pdbx_strand_id
1 'polypeptide(L)'
;MQPLEDTGKNGWTVVDFNVMMYTGLIFQQDNAKPHTTRVTVNCLTVYQTLPWPTRSPDPTPIKYVWDMMGRRLHLLGNVDDLAGQLEQTWQEIPQETIRVLYHSMSRRVAACIQARVGSILY
;
A
#
# COMPACT_ATOMS: atom_id res chain seq x y z
N MET A 1 32.72 -4.60 8.44
CA MET A 1 31.93 -4.00 7.35
C MET A 1 30.51 -3.86 7.89
N GLN A 2 30.15 -2.68 8.39
CA GLN A 2 28.80 -2.44 8.94
C GLN A 2 27.81 -2.25 7.79
N PRO A 3 26.59 -2.83 7.83
CA PRO A 3 25.57 -2.54 6.83
C PRO A 3 25.17 -1.07 6.95
N LEU A 4 25.12 -0.38 5.82
CA LEU A 4 24.66 0.99 5.71
C LEU A 4 23.20 1.05 6.20
N GLU A 5 22.97 1.68 7.35
CA GLU A 5 21.62 2.02 7.83
C GLU A 5 21.07 3.12 6.90
N ASP A 6 20.48 2.68 5.78
CA ASP A 6 19.93 3.57 4.77
C ASP A 6 18.61 4.16 5.30
N THR A 7 18.75 5.26 6.02
CA THR A 7 17.64 5.96 6.68
C THR A 7 16.78 6.67 5.65
N GLY A 8 15.47 6.48 5.75
CA GLY A 8 14.54 7.35 5.06
C GLY A 8 14.77 8.83 5.47
N LYS A 9 14.47 9.84 4.62
CA LYS A 9 14.29 11.28 4.92
C LYS A 9 13.45 11.59 6.19
N ASN A 10 12.87 10.55 6.80
CA ASN A 10 12.03 10.61 7.98
C ASN A 10 12.66 9.82 9.17
N GLY A 11 13.89 9.32 9.04
CA GLY A 11 14.63 8.57 10.06
C GLY A 11 14.39 7.06 10.13
N TRP A 12 13.40 6.53 9.41
CA TRP A 12 12.96 5.13 9.58
C TRP A 12 13.73 4.12 8.72
N THR A 13 13.96 2.94 9.30
CA THR A 13 14.58 1.76 8.68
C THR A 13 13.54 0.69 8.32
N VAL A 14 13.94 -0.30 7.52
CA VAL A 14 13.12 -1.49 7.23
C VAL A 14 12.80 -2.28 8.51
N VAL A 15 13.68 -2.20 9.52
CA VAL A 15 13.48 -2.83 10.83
C VAL A 15 12.30 -2.17 11.54
N ASP A 16 12.22 -0.83 11.55
CA ASP A 16 11.11 -0.10 12.17
C ASP A 16 9.77 -0.41 11.49
N PHE A 17 9.78 -0.51 10.15
CA PHE A 17 8.61 -0.93 9.39
C PHE A 17 8.15 -2.34 9.76
N ASN A 18 9.09 -3.28 9.87
CA ASN A 18 8.77 -4.66 10.25
C ASN A 18 8.21 -4.73 11.67
N VAL A 19 8.83 -4.03 12.64
CA VAL A 19 8.32 -3.95 14.02
C VAL A 19 6.88 -3.42 14.02
N MET A 20 6.63 -2.32 13.31
CA MET A 20 5.30 -1.72 13.16
C MET A 20 4.26 -2.70 12.60
N MET A 21 4.60 -3.46 11.56
CA MET A 21 3.68 -4.45 10.97
C MET A 21 3.26 -5.56 11.93
N TYR A 22 4.07 -5.89 12.95
CA TYR A 22 3.82 -7.00 13.88
C TYR A 22 3.24 -6.58 15.24
N THR A 23 3.17 -5.28 15.56
CA THR A 23 2.75 -4.80 16.89
C THR A 23 1.29 -4.31 16.97
N GLY A 24 0.53 -4.33 15.88
CA GLY A 24 -0.88 -3.91 15.88
C GLY A 24 -1.44 -3.64 14.47
N LEU A 25 -2.67 -3.10 14.41
CA LEU A 25 -3.25 -2.62 13.15
C LEU A 25 -2.70 -1.23 12.83
N ILE A 26 -2.02 -1.10 11.71
CA ILE A 26 -1.50 0.18 11.21
C ILE A 26 -2.19 0.54 9.92
N PHE A 27 -2.70 1.76 9.85
CA PHE A 27 -3.33 2.31 8.65
C PHE A 27 -2.26 2.82 7.68
N GLN A 28 -2.21 2.24 6.49
CA GLN A 28 -1.34 2.70 5.41
C GLN A 28 -2.17 3.45 4.36
N GLN A 29 -1.70 4.64 3.98
CA GLN A 29 -2.18 5.40 2.82
C GLN A 29 -1.00 6.04 2.08
N ASP A 30 -1.22 6.48 0.85
CA ASP A 30 -0.24 7.28 0.11
C ASP A 30 -0.27 8.76 0.54
N ASN A 31 0.69 9.56 0.04
CA ASN A 31 0.75 11.00 0.30
C ASN A 31 0.05 11.82 -0.81
N ALA A 32 -1.03 11.31 -1.42
CA ALA A 32 -1.82 12.12 -2.35
C ALA A 32 -2.35 13.38 -1.64
N LYS A 33 -2.48 14.48 -2.39
CA LYS A 33 -2.88 15.79 -1.82
C LYS A 33 -4.10 15.70 -0.90
N PRO A 34 -5.22 15.01 -1.26
CA PRO A 34 -6.38 14.88 -0.39
C PRO A 34 -6.08 14.19 0.95
N HIS A 35 -5.18 13.21 0.96
CA HIS A 35 -4.79 12.44 2.15
C HIS A 35 -3.93 13.22 3.14
N THR A 36 -3.22 14.24 2.63
CA THR A 36 -2.37 15.14 3.44
C THR A 36 -3.08 16.40 3.92
N THR A 37 -4.37 16.60 3.58
CA THR A 37 -5.12 17.76 4.06
C THR A 37 -5.31 17.71 5.57
N ARG A 38 -5.41 18.88 6.21
CA ARG A 38 -5.63 18.99 7.67
C ARG A 38 -6.86 18.20 8.13
N VAL A 39 -7.94 18.22 7.35
CA VAL A 39 -9.18 17.50 7.70
C VAL A 39 -8.94 15.99 7.73
N THR A 40 -8.30 15.45 6.69
CA THR A 40 -8.00 14.01 6.62
C THR A 40 -7.03 13.58 7.73
N VAL A 41 -5.95 14.34 7.95
CA VAL A 41 -4.97 14.03 9.00
C VAL A 41 -5.63 14.05 10.38
N ASN A 42 -6.50 15.03 10.67
CA ASN A 42 -7.22 15.10 11.94
C ASN A 42 -8.15 13.89 12.15
N CYS A 43 -8.82 13.42 11.09
CA CYS A 43 -9.68 12.23 11.14
C CYS A 43 -8.88 10.95 11.46
N LEU A 44 -7.63 10.89 11.02
CA LEU A 44 -6.77 9.72 11.19
C LEU A 44 -6.01 9.70 12.53
N THR A 45 -6.19 10.70 13.40
CA THR A 45 -5.49 10.78 14.70
C THR A 45 -5.80 9.62 15.64
N VAL A 46 -6.93 8.93 15.45
CA VAL A 46 -7.33 7.75 16.22
C VAL A 46 -6.65 6.46 15.74
N TYR A 47 -5.99 6.49 14.58
CA TYR A 47 -5.28 5.34 14.01
C TYR A 47 -3.78 5.56 14.06
N GLN A 48 -3.04 4.48 14.29
CA GLN A 48 -1.61 4.49 14.00
C GLN A 48 -1.43 4.49 12.49
N THR A 49 -0.88 5.57 11.94
CA THR A 49 -0.65 5.71 10.51
C THR A 49 0.79 5.37 10.15
N LEU A 50 0.97 4.67 9.03
CA LEU A 50 2.29 4.36 8.51
C LEU A 50 2.86 5.59 7.76
N PRO A 51 4.06 6.09 8.14
CA PRO A 51 4.74 7.11 7.35
C PRO A 51 5.08 6.58 5.95
N TRP A 52 4.56 7.21 4.90
CA TRP A 52 4.80 6.80 3.51
C TRP A 52 5.74 7.78 2.78
N PRO A 53 6.68 7.32 1.94
CA PRO A 53 7.55 8.21 1.17
C PRO A 53 6.80 8.93 0.04
N THR A 54 7.02 10.24 -0.07
CA THR A 54 6.49 11.10 -1.16
C THR A 54 7.10 10.69 -2.50
N ARG A 55 6.26 10.57 -3.55
CA ARG A 55 6.67 10.11 -4.90
C ARG A 55 7.29 8.70 -4.90
N SER A 56 6.81 7.80 -4.05
CA SER A 56 7.13 6.38 -4.22
C SER A 56 6.52 5.89 -5.54
N PRO A 57 7.24 5.08 -6.34
CA PRO A 57 6.57 4.24 -7.33
C PRO A 57 5.54 3.41 -6.56
N ASP A 58 4.33 3.26 -7.11
CA ASP A 58 3.19 2.71 -6.37
C ASP A 58 2.99 1.20 -6.62
N PRO A 59 3.46 0.34 -5.72
CA PRO A 59 3.06 -1.05 -5.70
C PRO A 59 2.43 -1.38 -4.33
N THR A 60 1.59 -0.49 -3.78
CA THR A 60 0.85 -0.81 -2.56
C THR A 60 -0.05 -2.04 -2.80
N PRO A 61 -0.26 -2.91 -1.80
CA PRO A 61 -1.08 -4.12 -1.93
C PRO A 61 -2.46 -3.84 -2.52
N ILE A 62 -3.05 -2.69 -2.13
CA ILE A 62 -4.36 -2.28 -2.63
C ILE A 62 -4.36 -2.01 -4.13
N LYS A 63 -3.28 -1.47 -4.72
CA LYS A 63 -3.19 -1.30 -6.18
C LYS A 63 -3.08 -2.63 -6.92
N TYR A 64 -2.42 -3.62 -6.32
CA TYR A 64 -2.40 -4.97 -6.90
C TYR A 64 -3.79 -5.61 -6.87
N VAL A 65 -4.52 -5.43 -5.76
CA VAL A 65 -5.91 -5.89 -5.67
C VAL A 65 -6.78 -5.21 -6.74
N TRP A 66 -6.66 -3.88 -6.91
CA TRP A 66 -7.38 -3.15 -7.96
C TRP A 66 -7.03 -3.63 -9.38
N ASP A 67 -5.76 -3.88 -9.69
CA ASP A 67 -5.35 -4.43 -10.99
C ASP A 67 -5.93 -5.83 -11.24
N MET A 68 -5.88 -6.71 -10.23
CA MET A 68 -6.48 -8.04 -10.32
C MET A 68 -7.99 -7.97 -10.55
N MET A 69 -8.68 -7.06 -9.87
CA MET A 69 -10.11 -6.84 -10.08
C MET A 69 -10.38 -6.28 -11.48
N GLY A 70 -9.67 -5.21 -11.87
CA GLY A 70 -9.84 -4.54 -13.16
C GLY A 70 -9.65 -5.45 -14.37
N ARG A 71 -8.76 -6.44 -14.28
CA ARG A 71 -8.56 -7.47 -15.32
C ARG A 71 -9.74 -8.44 -15.47
N ARG A 72 -10.58 -8.58 -14.43
CA ARG A 72 -11.75 -9.48 -14.41
C ARG A 72 -13.05 -8.74 -14.75
N LEU A 73 -13.08 -7.42 -14.65
CA LEU A 73 -14.27 -6.63 -14.95
C LEU A 73 -14.58 -6.61 -16.43
N HIS A 74 -15.86 -6.81 -16.75
CA HIS A 74 -16.41 -6.57 -18.07
C HIS A 74 -16.99 -5.17 -18.13
N LEU A 75 -16.36 -4.28 -18.91
CA LEU A 75 -16.72 -2.87 -18.99
C LEU A 75 -17.97 -2.59 -19.83
N LEU A 76 -18.64 -3.61 -20.38
CA LEU A 76 -19.92 -3.44 -21.04
C LEU A 76 -21.02 -3.58 -19.98
N GLY A 77 -21.70 -2.48 -19.67
CA GLY A 77 -22.76 -2.43 -18.66
C GLY A 77 -23.02 -1.01 -18.17
N ASN A 78 -24.07 -0.84 -17.39
CA ASN A 78 -24.30 0.40 -16.64
C ASN A 78 -23.48 0.38 -15.32
N VAL A 79 -23.60 1.46 -14.53
CA VAL A 79 -22.85 1.58 -13.26
C VAL A 79 -23.23 0.49 -12.25
N ASP A 80 -24.49 0.06 -12.23
CA ASP A 80 -24.97 -0.98 -11.32
C ASP A 80 -24.41 -2.35 -11.71
N ASP A 81 -24.35 -2.66 -13.00
CA ASP A 81 -23.71 -3.87 -13.51
C ASP A 81 -22.22 -3.91 -13.13
N LEU A 82 -21.53 -2.78 -13.21
CA LEU A 82 -20.12 -2.68 -12.83
C LEU A 82 -19.91 -2.81 -11.31
N ALA A 83 -20.81 -2.23 -10.51
CA ALA A 83 -20.77 -2.34 -9.06
C ALA A 83 -20.98 -3.80 -8.59
N GLY A 84 -21.94 -4.51 -9.19
CA GLY A 84 -22.17 -5.93 -8.91
C GLY A 84 -20.98 -6.81 -9.28
N GLN A 85 -20.37 -6.56 -10.45
CA GLN A 85 -19.15 -7.27 -10.86
C GLN A 85 -17.97 -7.00 -9.93
N LEU A 86 -17.79 -5.75 -9.47
CA LEU A 86 -16.76 -5.38 -8.50
C LEU A 86 -16.95 -6.13 -7.18
N GLU A 87 -18.17 -6.15 -6.65
CA GLU A 87 -18.48 -6.85 -5.40
C GLU A 87 -18.24 -8.35 -5.53
N GLN A 88 -18.74 -8.99 -6.60
CA GLN A 88 -18.50 -10.41 -6.84
C GLN A 88 -17.00 -10.70 -6.94
N THR A 89 -16.27 -9.92 -7.75
CA THR A 89 -14.83 -10.11 -7.95
C THR A 89 -14.07 -9.97 -6.63
N TRP A 90 -14.47 -9.04 -5.76
CA TRP A 90 -13.87 -8.87 -4.44
C TRP A 90 -14.08 -10.10 -3.54
N GLN A 91 -15.29 -10.65 -3.52
CA GLN A 91 -15.62 -11.84 -2.71
C GLN A 91 -14.89 -13.10 -3.20
N GLU A 92 -14.59 -13.17 -4.50
CA GLU A 92 -13.86 -14.29 -5.09
C GLU A 92 -12.34 -14.23 -4.86
N ILE A 93 -11.81 -13.15 -4.30
CA ILE A 93 -10.37 -13.05 -4.00
C ILE A 93 -10.03 -14.04 -2.87
N PRO A 94 -9.17 -15.04 -3.12
CA PRO A 94 -8.76 -15.95 -2.06
C PRO A 94 -8.02 -15.18 -0.97
N GLN A 95 -8.33 -15.49 0.29
CA GLN A 95 -7.64 -14.89 1.43
C GLN A 95 -6.12 -15.11 1.36
N GLU A 96 -5.69 -16.22 0.75
CA GLU A 96 -4.27 -16.52 0.53
C GLU A 96 -3.57 -15.48 -0.36
N THR A 97 -4.26 -14.99 -1.41
CA THR A 97 -3.75 -13.90 -2.24
C THR A 97 -3.48 -12.65 -1.40
N ILE A 98 -4.41 -12.31 -0.49
CA ILE A 98 -4.25 -11.17 0.42
C ILE A 98 -3.06 -11.39 1.38
N ARG A 99 -2.90 -12.60 1.94
CA ARG A 99 -1.76 -12.93 2.82
C ARG A 99 -0.43 -12.79 2.10
N VAL A 100 -0.31 -13.32 0.88
CA VAL A 100 0.92 -13.20 0.07
C VAL A 100 1.26 -11.73 -0.19
N LEU A 101 0.26 -10.90 -0.52
CA LEU A 101 0.46 -9.47 -0.72
C LEU A 101 0.89 -8.77 0.57
N TYR A 102 0.25 -9.10 1.70
CA TYR A 102 0.62 -8.57 3.01
C TYR A 102 2.06 -8.92 3.38
N HIS A 103 2.47 -10.19 3.26
CA HIS A 103 3.84 -10.61 3.54
C HIS A 103 4.87 -9.99 2.59
N SER A 104 4.45 -9.59 1.38
CA SER A 104 5.32 -8.87 0.45
C SER A 104 5.57 -7.39 0.83
N MET A 105 4.78 -6.82 1.75
CA MET A 105 4.86 -5.40 2.11
C MET A 105 6.23 -4.96 2.59
N SER A 106 6.86 -5.73 3.47
CA SER A 106 8.20 -5.42 3.97
C SER A 106 9.23 -5.28 2.85
N ARG A 107 9.18 -6.18 1.86
CA ARG A 107 10.06 -6.11 0.69
C ARG A 107 9.74 -4.92 -0.20
N ARG A 108 8.45 -4.62 -0.41
CA ARG A 108 8.00 -3.48 -1.23
C ARG A 108 8.41 -2.15 -0.61
N VAL A 109 8.26 -2.00 0.71
CA VAL A 109 8.69 -0.79 1.44
C VAL A 109 10.20 -0.65 1.42
N ALA A 110 10.95 -1.73 1.63
CA ALA A 110 12.40 -1.73 1.47
C ALA A 110 12.83 -1.28 0.07
N ALA A 111 12.18 -1.82 -0.96
CA ALA A 111 12.41 -1.43 -2.35
C ALA A 111 12.08 0.07 -2.58
N CYS A 112 10.95 0.57 -2.05
CA CYS A 112 10.60 2.01 -2.13
C CYS A 112 11.60 2.93 -1.43
N ILE A 113 12.19 2.49 -0.31
CA ILE A 113 13.24 3.23 0.40
C ILE A 113 14.52 3.28 -0.46
N GLN A 114 14.92 2.13 -1.02
CA GLN A 114 16.10 2.02 -1.90
C GLN A 114 15.93 2.79 -3.23
N ALA A 115 14.71 2.82 -3.78
CA ALA A 115 14.37 3.41 -5.08
C ALA A 115 14.36 4.94 -5.11
N ARG A 116 14.92 5.60 -4.10
CA ARG A 116 15.20 7.04 -4.11
C ARG A 116 16.06 7.53 -5.29
N VAL A 117 16.49 6.63 -6.18
CA VAL A 117 17.30 6.90 -7.38
C VAL A 117 16.65 6.42 -8.70
N GLY A 118 15.47 5.78 -8.71
CA GLY A 118 14.83 5.39 -9.99
C GLY A 118 13.68 4.40 -9.87
N SER A 119 12.83 4.32 -10.91
CA SER A 119 11.67 3.44 -10.98
C SER A 119 12.02 1.98 -10.72
N ILE A 120 11.22 1.32 -9.88
CA ILE A 120 11.31 -0.11 -9.63
C ILE A 120 10.38 -0.81 -10.63
N LEU A 121 10.95 -1.68 -11.46
CA LEU A 121 10.20 -2.67 -12.22
C LEU A 121 9.97 -3.89 -11.31
N TYR A 122 8.71 -4.30 -11.20
CA TYR A 122 8.28 -5.53 -10.52
C TYR A 122 8.12 -6.66 -11.51
#